data_AF-A0A7S0I096-F1
#
_entry.id   AF-A0A7S0I096-F1
#
_cell.length_a   1.000
_cell.length_b   1.000
_cell.length_c   1.000
_cell.angle_alpha   90.00
_cell.angle_beta   90.00
_cell.angle_gamma   90.00
#
_symmetry.space_group_name_H-M   'P 1'
#
loop_
_entity.id
_entity.type
_entity.pdbx_description
1 polymer ?
#
loop_
_entity_poly.entity_id
_entity_poly.type
_entity_poly.pdbx_seq_one_letter_code
_entity_poly.pdbx_strand_id
1 'polypeptide(L)'
;AAPSATQIAVFQSKSSSGHVVSFGGMLADGLPSGYVGSFSPADGWSKVLPSGNHPVARSGHMALYDESASKMIVTLGLTVGPELLDDLWELDLELLTWTCLQGSQTSCRAAVTGH
;
A
#
# COMPACT_ATOMS: atom_id res chain seq x y z
N ALA A 1 1.82 5.38 16.61
CA ALA A 1 1.34 4.04 16.99
C ALA A 1 1.11 3.26 15.70
N ALA A 2 1.61 2.02 15.61
CA ALA A 2 1.38 1.18 14.44
C ALA A 2 -0.12 0.81 14.34
N PRO A 3 -0.71 0.76 13.14
CA PRO A 3 -2.10 0.33 12.96
C PRO A 3 -2.31 -1.11 13.44
N SER A 4 -3.52 -1.42 13.92
CA SER A 4 -3.90 -2.75 14.39
C SER A 4 -4.15 -3.69 13.20
N ALA A 5 -3.72 -4.95 13.33
CA ALA A 5 -3.44 -5.86 12.22
C ALA A 5 -4.64 -6.29 11.34
N THR A 6 -4.52 -6.01 10.03
CA THR A 6 -4.86 -6.88 8.87
C THR A 6 -4.04 -6.42 7.65
N GLN A 7 -2.71 -6.33 7.80
CA GLN A 7 -1.82 -5.93 6.72
C GLN A 7 -1.25 -7.18 6.04
N ILE A 8 -1.27 -7.21 4.70
CA ILE A 8 -0.34 -8.04 3.95
C ILE A 8 0.93 -7.20 3.79
N ALA A 9 1.99 -7.62 4.46
CA ALA A 9 3.31 -7.02 4.33
C ALA A 9 4.09 -7.75 3.23
N VAL A 10 4.89 -7.03 2.45
CA VAL A 10 5.76 -7.65 1.48
C VAL A 10 7.23 -7.41 1.82
N PHE A 11 8.01 -8.49 1.72
CA PHE A 11 9.39 -8.56 2.17
C PHE A 11 10.34 -8.30 0.99
N GLN A 12 11.22 -7.31 1.12
CA GLN A 12 12.35 -7.14 0.22
C GLN A 12 13.56 -7.92 0.75
N SER A 13 13.97 -8.96 0.04
CA SER A 13 15.06 -9.87 0.42
C SER A 13 16.46 -9.31 0.15
N LYS A 14 16.61 -8.29 -0.70
CA LYS A 14 17.93 -7.85 -1.21
C LYS A 14 18.75 -6.95 -0.27
N SER A 15 18.22 -6.55 0.88
CA SER A 15 19.04 -5.83 1.87
C SER A 15 19.47 -6.76 3.00
N SER A 16 20.77 -6.79 3.29
CA SER A 16 21.34 -7.52 4.44
C SER A 16 20.75 -7.09 5.79
N SER A 17 20.05 -5.96 5.85
CA SER A 17 19.33 -5.47 7.02
C SER A 17 17.89 -6.00 7.16
N GLY A 18 17.29 -6.60 6.12
CA GLY A 18 15.87 -6.98 6.10
C GLY A 18 14.95 -5.76 6.07
N HIS A 19 14.33 -5.48 4.92
CA HIS A 19 13.40 -4.36 4.78
C HIS A 19 12.02 -4.86 4.38
N VAL A 20 11.01 -4.41 5.13
CA VAL A 20 9.60 -4.67 4.81
C VAL A 20 8.98 -3.36 4.38
N VAL A 21 8.15 -3.43 3.33
CA VAL A 21 7.23 -2.34 2.99
C VAL A 21 5.82 -2.87 3.15
N SER A 22 4.96 -2.07 3.78
CA SER A 22 3.54 -2.37 3.99
C SER A 22 2.69 -1.26 3.40
N PHE A 23 1.53 -1.62 2.86
CA PHE A 23 0.50 -0.67 2.47
C PHE A 23 -0.84 -1.04 3.16
N GLY A 24 -1.62 -0.01 3.47
CA GLY A 24 -3.01 -0.11 3.91
C GLY A 24 -3.22 -0.80 5.26
N GLY A 25 -4.32 -1.55 5.37
CA GLY A 25 -4.79 -2.18 6.61
C GLY A 25 -5.97 -1.45 7.23
N MET A 26 -6.25 -1.69 8.51
CA MET A 26 -7.28 -0.98 9.28
C MET A 26 -6.66 -0.12 10.37
N LEU A 27 -7.19 1.09 10.52
CA LEU A 27 -6.91 1.98 11.64
C LEU A 27 -7.64 1.51 12.89
N ALA A 28 -7.30 2.08 14.05
CA ALA A 28 -7.90 1.71 15.33
C ALA A 28 -9.41 2.00 15.43
N ASP A 29 -9.91 2.92 14.60
CA ASP A 29 -11.33 3.25 14.45
C ASP A 29 -12.07 2.29 13.47
N GLY A 30 -11.38 1.30 12.92
CA GLY A 30 -11.92 0.33 11.97
C GLY A 30 -11.95 0.82 10.52
N LEU A 31 -11.46 2.03 10.23
CA LEU A 31 -11.43 2.53 8.86
C LEU A 31 -10.25 1.95 8.07
N PRO A 32 -10.43 1.66 6.77
CA PRO A 32 -9.33 1.31 5.90
C PRO A 32 -8.27 2.40 5.85
N SER A 33 -7.00 2.00 5.74
CA SER A 33 -5.85 2.91 5.66
C SER A 33 -5.24 2.93 4.26
N GLY A 34 -4.65 4.06 3.88
CA GLY A 34 -3.72 4.16 2.74
C GLY A 34 -2.26 4.31 3.18
N TYR A 35 -1.97 4.05 4.46
CA TYR A 35 -0.63 4.24 5.02
C TYR A 35 0.39 3.34 4.34
N VAL A 36 1.53 3.93 3.94
CA VAL A 36 2.72 3.18 3.55
C VAL A 36 3.75 3.26 4.67
N GLY A 37 4.19 2.10 5.12
CA GLY A 37 5.18 1.95 6.18
C GLY A 37 6.38 1.16 5.69
N SER A 38 7.56 1.49 6.20
CA SER A 38 8.74 0.66 6.07
C SER A 38 9.21 0.20 7.44
N PHE A 39 9.72 -1.02 7.51
CA PHE A 39 10.34 -1.55 8.72
C PHE A 39 11.77 -1.97 8.45
N SER A 40 12.66 -1.62 9.36
CA SER A 40 13.99 -2.23 9.52
C SER A 40 14.15 -2.74 10.96
N PRO A 41 14.91 -3.82 11.20
CA PRO A 41 15.25 -4.25 12.55
C PRO A 41 15.99 -3.18 13.38
N ALA A 42 16.72 -2.29 12.73
CA ALA A 42 17.51 -1.25 13.40
C ALA A 42 16.67 -0.06 13.87
N ASP A 43 15.73 0.38 13.04
CA ASP A 43 14.99 1.65 13.22
C ASP A 43 13.51 1.42 13.57
N GLY A 44 13.04 0.18 13.47
CA GLY A 44 11.63 -0.15 13.61
C GLY A 44 10.81 0.37 12.44
N TRP A 45 9.55 0.70 12.72
CA TRP A 45 8.61 1.21 11.70
C TRP A 45 8.79 2.71 11.46
N SER A 46 8.85 3.09 10.19
CA SER A 46 8.85 4.48 9.75
C SER A 46 7.79 4.72 8.67
N LYS A 47 7.30 5.96 8.58
CA LYS A 47 6.32 6.36 7.57
C LYS A 47 7.03 6.63 6.24
N VAL A 48 6.45 6.10 5.16
CA VAL A 48 6.86 6.40 3.79
C VAL A 48 5.80 7.29 3.15
N LEU A 49 6.24 8.25 2.34
CA LEU A 49 5.37 9.19 1.62
C LEU A 49 5.61 9.06 0.11
N PRO A 50 4.98 8.07 -0.55
CA PRO A 50 5.03 7.99 -2.01
C PRO A 50 4.39 9.22 -2.65
N SER A 51 4.89 9.58 -3.83
CA SER A 51 4.36 10.69 -4.62
C SER A 51 3.46 10.20 -5.77
N GLY A 52 2.72 11.13 -6.37
CA GLY A 52 1.81 10.86 -7.49
C GLY A 52 0.42 10.35 -7.07
N ASN A 53 -0.28 9.80 -8.06
CA ASN A 53 -1.59 9.17 -7.87
C ASN A 53 -1.42 7.93 -7.00
N HIS A 54 -2.25 7.73 -5.99
CA HIS A 54 -2.14 6.59 -5.08
C HIS A 54 -3.46 5.81 -4.98
N PRO A 55 -3.39 4.52 -4.67
CA PRO A 55 -4.57 3.73 -4.37
C PRO A 55 -5.37 4.34 -3.22
N VAL A 56 -6.70 4.25 -3.32
CA VAL A 56 -7.57 4.55 -2.18
C VAL A 56 -7.23 3.69 -0.98
N ALA A 57 -7.49 4.23 0.21
CA ALA A 57 -7.31 3.53 1.48
C ALA A 57 -8.10 2.21 1.49
N ARG A 58 -7.45 1.11 1.87
CA ARG A 58 -8.03 -0.23 1.74
C ARG A 58 -7.53 -1.23 2.78
N SER A 59 -8.39 -2.17 3.12
CA SER A 59 -8.08 -3.33 3.96
C SER A 59 -8.45 -4.63 3.24
N GLY A 60 -7.93 -5.77 3.71
CA GLY A 60 -8.21 -7.08 3.09
C GLY A 60 -7.76 -7.19 1.62
N HIS A 61 -6.84 -6.32 1.18
CA HIS A 61 -6.28 -6.33 -0.16
C HIS A 61 -5.18 -7.39 -0.27
N MET A 62 -4.81 -7.72 -1.51
CA MET A 62 -3.64 -8.54 -1.82
C MET A 62 -2.43 -7.64 -2.08
N ALA A 63 -1.25 -8.06 -1.63
CA ALA A 63 0.01 -7.41 -1.94
C ALA A 63 1.07 -8.44 -2.35
N LEU A 64 1.78 -8.19 -3.44
CA LEU A 64 2.86 -9.01 -3.99
C LEU A 64 4.11 -8.18 -4.19
N TYR A 65 5.28 -8.81 -4.16
CA TYR A 65 6.56 -8.16 -4.42
C TYR A 65 7.19 -8.79 -5.64
N ASP A 66 7.47 -7.95 -6.62
CA ASP A 66 8.29 -8.29 -7.77
C ASP A 66 9.74 -7.89 -7.45
N GLU A 67 10.54 -8.88 -7.08
CA GLU A 67 11.97 -8.71 -6.76
C GLU A 67 12.81 -8.33 -7.98
N SER A 68 12.39 -8.73 -9.19
CA SER A 68 13.12 -8.46 -10.42
C SER A 68 13.01 -6.98 -10.81
N ALA A 69 11.87 -6.37 -10.49
CA ALA A 69 11.55 -5.00 -10.85
C ALA A 69 11.58 -4.02 -9.65
N SER A 70 11.85 -4.49 -8.43
CA SER A 70 11.78 -3.69 -7.19
C SER A 70 10.40 -3.05 -6.98
N LYS A 71 9.31 -3.80 -7.16
CA LYS A 71 7.94 -3.25 -7.12
C LYS A 71 7.01 -3.97 -6.17
N MET A 72 6.11 -3.22 -5.55
CA MET A 72 4.97 -3.79 -4.84
C MET A 72 3.73 -3.70 -5.73
N ILE A 73 3.05 -4.82 -5.92
CA ILE A 73 1.78 -4.91 -6.64
C ILE A 73 0.65 -5.05 -5.61
N VAL A 74 -0.36 -4.20 -5.71
CA VAL A 74 -1.53 -4.20 -4.83
C VAL A 74 -2.79 -4.36 -5.65
N THR A 75 -3.70 -5.22 -5.21
CA THR A 75 -4.99 -5.42 -5.88
C THR A 75 -6.07 -5.78 -4.87
N LEU A 76 -7.33 -5.60 -5.27
CA LEU A 76 -8.51 -5.91 -4.48
C LEU A 76 -8.56 -5.14 -3.14
N GLY A 77 -9.40 -5.63 -2.24
CA GLY A 77 -9.63 -5.06 -0.92
C GLY A 77 -10.90 -4.24 -0.84
N LEU A 78 -11.15 -3.74 0.36
CA LEU A 78 -12.35 -2.98 0.69
C LEU A 78 -11.96 -1.58 1.11
N THR A 79 -12.65 -0.59 0.53
CA THR A 79 -12.62 0.81 0.96
C THR A 79 -13.74 1.07 1.97
N VAL A 80 -13.98 2.34 2.32
CA VAL A 80 -15.14 2.72 3.14
C VAL A 80 -16.43 2.38 2.39
N GLY A 81 -17.21 1.45 2.94
CA GLY A 81 -18.45 0.95 2.32
C GLY A 81 -18.33 -0.50 1.82
N PRO A 82 -19.36 -1.05 1.17
CA PRO A 82 -19.38 -2.45 0.73
C PRO A 82 -18.63 -2.70 -0.59
N GLU A 83 -17.99 -1.68 -1.17
CA GLU A 83 -17.38 -1.76 -2.49
C GLU A 83 -16.08 -2.57 -2.46
N LEU A 84 -16.06 -3.64 -3.25
CA LEU A 84 -14.84 -4.39 -3.54
C LEU A 84 -14.08 -3.68 -4.66
N LEU A 85 -12.81 -3.37 -4.40
CA LEU A 85 -11.93 -2.74 -5.36
C LEU A 85 -11.50 -3.77 -6.42
N ASP A 86 -11.44 -3.34 -7.67
CA ASP A 86 -11.12 -4.17 -8.85
C ASP A 86 -9.86 -3.70 -9.58
N ASP A 87 -9.07 -2.85 -8.92
CA ASP A 87 -7.87 -2.24 -9.47
C ASP A 87 -6.60 -3.08 -9.24
N LEU A 88 -5.58 -2.71 -10.01
CA LEU A 88 -4.22 -3.19 -9.91
C LEU A 88 -3.30 -1.97 -9.84
N TRP A 89 -2.64 -1.81 -8.71
CA TRP A 89 -1.69 -0.74 -8.44
C TRP A 89 -0.28 -1.28 -8.33
N GLU A 90 0.67 -0.47 -8.78
CA GLU A 90 2.09 -0.74 -8.68
C GLU A 90 2.77 0.41 -7.94
N LEU A 91 3.54 0.09 -6.89
CA LEU A 91 4.48 1.01 -6.25
C LEU A 91 5.89 0.65 -6.67
N ASP A 92 6.53 1.58 -7.36
CA ASP A 92 7.98 1.56 -7.54
C ASP A 92 8.65 1.81 -6.17
N LEU A 93 9.44 0.85 -5.68
CA LEU A 93 10.03 0.93 -4.33
C LEU A 93 11.34 1.75 -4.30
N GLU A 94 11.88 2.11 -5.46
CA GLU A 94 13.06 2.96 -5.59
C GLU A 94 12.66 4.44 -5.72
N LEU A 95 11.68 4.71 -6.58
CA LEU A 95 11.15 6.06 -6.85
C LEU A 95 10.04 6.47 -5.89
N LEU A 96 9.43 5.51 -5.19
CA LEU A 96 8.28 5.72 -4.32
C LEU A 96 7.14 6.43 -5.06
N THR A 97 6.78 5.90 -6.22
CA THR A 97 5.69 6.41 -7.06
C THR A 97 4.68 5.31 -7.34
N TRP A 98 3.40 5.62 -7.13
CA TRP A 98 2.30 4.73 -7.43
C TRP A 98 1.82 4.92 -8.88
N THR A 99 1.47 3.83 -9.54
CA THR A 99 0.86 3.80 -10.88
C THR A 99 -0.34 2.86 -10.86
N CYS A 100 -1.50 3.33 -11.34
CA CYS A 100 -2.62 2.42 -11.59
C CYS A 100 -2.38 1.72 -12.93
N LEU A 101 -2.26 0.40 -12.89
CA LEU A 101 -2.09 -0.43 -14.08
C LEU A 101 -3.45 -0.78 -14.70
N GLN A 102 -4.48 -0.99 -13.88
CA GLN A 102 -5.82 -1.37 -14.32
C GLN A 102 -6.86 -1.07 -13.22
N GLY A 103 -8.11 -0.83 -13.60
CA GLY A 103 -9.23 -0.67 -12.66
C GLY A 103 -10.34 0.22 -13.22
N SER A 104 -11.50 0.21 -12.57
CA SER A 104 -12.57 1.16 -12.86
C SER A 104 -12.16 2.59 -12.48
N GLN A 105 -12.91 3.60 -12.95
CA GLN A 105 -12.66 5.00 -12.56
C GLN A 105 -12.78 5.24 -11.05
N THR A 106 -13.53 4.41 -10.32
CA THR A 106 -13.71 4.54 -8.87
C THR A 106 -12.49 4.05 -8.10
N SER A 107 -11.81 3.00 -8.60
CA SER A 107 -10.67 2.35 -7.96
C SER A 107 -9.32 2.91 -8.43
N CYS A 108 -9.20 3.32 -9.71
CA CYS A 108 -8.04 4.05 -10.24
C CYS A 108 -8.10 5.59 -10.06
N ARG A 109 -9.16 6.17 -9.47
CA ARG A 109 -9.16 7.60 -9.15
C ARG A 109 -8.19 7.85 -8.00
N ALA A 110 -7.08 8.52 -8.31
CA ALA A 110 -6.33 9.24 -7.30
C ALA A 110 -7.28 10.09 -6.48
N ALA A 111 -7.15 10.06 -5.15
CA ALA A 111 -7.95 10.89 -4.28
C ALA A 111 -7.80 12.35 -4.73
N VAL A 112 -8.83 12.88 -5.40
CA VAL A 112 -8.96 14.32 -5.58
C VAL A 112 -9.13 14.85 -4.17
N THR A 113 -8.11 15.51 -3.65
CA THR A 113 -8.18 16.29 -2.42
C THR A 113 -9.31 17.30 -2.60
N GLY A 114 -10.47 16.99 -2.03
CA GLY A 114 -11.58 17.92 -1.91
C GLY A 114 -11.14 19.11 -1.05
N HIS A 115 -11.40 20.30 -1.57
CA HIS A 115 -11.47 21.52 -0.76
C HIS A 115 -12.76 21.50 0.06
#